data_AF-A0AAN1PJN1-F1
#
_entry.id   AF-A0AAN1PJN1-F1
#
_cell.length_a   1.000
_cell.length_b   1.000
_cell.length_c   1.000
_cell.angle_alpha   90.00
_cell.angle_beta   90.00
_cell.angle_gamma   90.00
#
_symmetry.space_group_name_H-M   'P 1'
#
loop_
_entity.id
_entity.type
_entity.pdbx_description
1 polymer ?
#
loop_
_entity_poly.entity_id
_entity_poly.type
_entity_poly.pdbx_seq_one_letter_code
_entity_poly.pdbx_strand_id
1 'polypeptide(L)'
;MDLLTFYVLPGVLFYPIYKNNILLDKDFYNVSITFFGIFIALLLNIEVAIFGIFTRKWSIVGKEIIKKDKFDERNKIIKEVDSNISYLTILCIFSLFYFIFVYCCVGGNVFNNICYISMVSAYLYLHFGLALLIVVKRSHALFQREYNEK
;
A
#
# COMPACT_ATOMS: atom_id res chain seq x y z
N MET A 1 -4.46 7.07 -17.70
CA MET A 1 -3.01 7.31 -17.62
C MET A 1 -2.30 6.36 -16.64
N ASP A 2 -3.02 5.43 -16.00
CA ASP A 2 -2.46 4.59 -14.94
C ASP A 2 -1.68 3.36 -15.48
N LEU A 3 -1.97 2.88 -16.70
CA LEU A 3 -1.32 1.69 -17.29
C LEU A 3 0.15 1.92 -17.67
N LEU A 4 0.48 3.11 -18.18
CA LEU A 4 1.82 3.45 -18.67
C LEU A 4 2.79 3.67 -17.50
N THR A 5 2.33 4.31 -16.42
CA THR A 5 3.09 4.44 -15.16
C THR A 5 3.26 3.08 -14.46
N PHE A 6 2.29 2.17 -14.55
CA PHE A 6 2.40 0.85 -13.92
C PHE A 6 3.36 -0.11 -14.62
N TYR A 7 3.56 0.03 -15.93
CA TYR A 7 4.37 -0.92 -16.72
C TYR A 7 5.72 -0.36 -17.16
N VAL A 8 5.81 0.95 -17.45
CA VAL A 8 7.06 1.59 -17.90
C VAL A 8 7.98 1.89 -16.71
N LEU A 9 7.42 2.26 -15.56
CA LEU A 9 8.20 2.64 -14.38
C LEU A 9 8.98 1.46 -13.75
N PRO A 10 8.40 0.24 -13.64
CA PRO A 10 9.18 -0.95 -13.27
C PRO A 10 10.25 -1.31 -14.30
N GLY A 11 9.94 -1.18 -15.60
CA GLY A 11 10.91 -1.46 -16.67
C GLY A 11 12.13 -0.54 -16.65
N VAL A 12 11.92 0.76 -16.39
CA VAL A 12 13.00 1.76 -16.29
C VAL A 12 13.83 1.58 -15.02
N LEU A 13 13.21 1.18 -13.90
CA LEU A 13 13.91 0.88 -12.65
C LEU A 13 14.62 -0.48 -12.65
N PHE A 14 14.20 -1.41 -13.52
CA PHE A 14 14.86 -2.71 -13.75
C PHE A 14 16.23 -2.57 -14.43
N TYR A 15 16.33 -1.65 -15.39
CA TYR A 15 17.52 -1.48 -16.24
C TYR A 15 18.82 -1.17 -15.46
N PRO A 16 18.85 -0.22 -14.48
CA PRO A 16 20.07 0.07 -13.73
C PRO A 16 20.48 -1.05 -12.76
N ILE A 17 19.53 -1.80 -12.19
CA ILE A 17 19.82 -2.90 -11.26
C ILE A 17 20.43 -4.09 -12.01
N TYR A 18 19.85 -4.43 -13.17
CA TYR A 18 20.39 -5.49 -14.04
C TYR A 18 21.78 -5.13 -14.57
N LYS A 19 22.01 -3.86 -14.95
CA LYS A 19 23.30 -3.42 -15.50
C LYS A 19 24.42 -3.38 -14.46
N ASN A 20 24.10 -3.08 -13.20
CA ASN A 20 25.11 -2.85 -12.15
C ASN A 20 25.28 -4.02 -11.17
N ASN A 21 24.55 -5.14 -11.33
CA ASN A 21 24.59 -6.30 -10.40
C ASN A 21 24.49 -5.86 -8.92
N ILE A 22 23.56 -4.96 -8.61
CA ILE A 22 23.46 -4.39 -7.27
C ILE A 22 22.99 -5.49 -6.30
N LEU A 23 23.88 -5.87 -5.39
CA LEU A 23 23.56 -6.72 -4.25
C LEU A 23 23.12 -5.83 -3.10
N LEU A 24 21.89 -6.05 -2.61
CA LEU A 24 21.39 -5.35 -1.44
C LEU A 24 22.00 -5.97 -0.19
N ASP A 25 22.58 -5.13 0.66
CA ASP A 25 23.19 -5.54 1.91
C ASP A 25 22.14 -5.98 2.95
N LYS A 26 22.57 -6.75 3.95
CA LYS A 26 21.73 -7.22 5.04
C LYS A 26 21.04 -6.08 5.79
N ASP A 27 21.72 -4.95 5.92
CA ASP A 27 21.19 -3.74 6.54
C ASP A 27 19.97 -3.18 5.79
N PHE A 28 19.95 -3.27 4.45
CA PHE A 28 18.79 -2.86 3.66
C PHE A 28 17.54 -3.67 4.05
N TYR A 29 17.69 -4.99 4.20
CA TYR A 29 16.57 -5.86 4.58
C TYR A 29 16.11 -5.59 6.02
N ASN A 30 17.04 -5.34 6.94
CA ASN A 30 16.70 -4.96 8.32
C ASN A 30 15.89 -3.65 8.39
N VAL A 31 16.33 -2.63 7.64
CA VAL A 31 15.58 -1.37 7.50
C VAL A 31 14.22 -1.60 6.85
N SER A 32 14.15 -2.46 5.83
CA SER A 32 12.90 -2.79 5.14
C SER A 32 11.88 -3.44 6.08
N ILE A 33 12.31 -4.39 6.92
CA ILE A 33 11.46 -5.03 7.93
C ILE A 33 10.86 -3.98 8.87
N THR A 34 11.70 -3.07 9.36
CA THR A 34 11.27 -1.98 10.26
C THR A 34 10.28 -1.04 9.56
N PHE A 35 10.58 -0.65 8.32
CA PHE A 35 9.75 0.21 7.50
C PHE A 35 8.35 -0.38 7.27
N PHE A 36 8.26 -1.63 6.80
CA PHE A 36 6.98 -2.29 6.55
C PHE A 36 6.23 -2.57 7.87
N GLY A 37 6.92 -2.89 8.96
CA GLY A 37 6.30 -3.05 10.28
C GLY A 37 5.59 -1.79 10.76
N ILE A 38 6.24 -0.62 10.64
CA ILE A 38 5.63 0.68 10.96
C ILE A 38 4.43 0.96 10.04
N PHE A 39 4.58 0.71 8.74
CA PHE A 39 3.51 0.97 7.78
C PHE A 39 2.27 0.10 8.03
N ILE A 40 2.43 -1.18 8.37
CA ILE A 40 1.31 -2.06 8.72
C ILE A 40 0.56 -1.51 9.94
N ALA A 41 1.27 -1.10 10.99
CA ALA A 41 0.65 -0.53 12.18
C ALA A 41 -0.15 0.74 11.86
N LEU A 42 0.40 1.62 11.01
CA LEU A 42 -0.27 2.84 10.56
C LEU A 42 -1.52 2.53 9.71
N LEU A 43 -1.41 1.59 8.75
CA LEU A 43 -2.52 1.23 7.88
C LEU A 43 -3.66 0.57 8.65
N LEU A 44 -3.36 -0.36 9.57
CA LEU A 44 -4.37 -0.98 10.43
C LEU A 44 -5.09 0.06 11.31
N ASN A 45 -4.36 1.04 11.86
CA ASN A 45 -4.97 2.15 12.61
C ASN A 45 -5.94 2.97 11.75
N ILE A 46 -5.58 3.22 10.48
CA ILE A 46 -6.44 3.92 9.52
C ILE A 46 -7.68 3.08 9.18
N GLU A 47 -7.52 1.77 8.93
CA GLU A 47 -8.64 0.87 8.66
C GLU A 47 -9.65 0.85 9.81
N VAL A 48 -9.18 0.73 11.05
CA VAL A 48 -10.04 0.78 12.24
C VAL A 48 -10.75 2.14 12.36
N ALA A 49 -10.07 3.24 12.06
CA ALA A 49 -10.67 4.57 12.07
C ALA A 49 -11.78 4.72 11.00
N ILE A 50 -11.54 4.21 9.78
CA ILE A 50 -12.53 4.21 8.69
C ILE A 50 -13.74 3.35 9.08
N PHE A 51 -13.52 2.16 9.62
CA PHE A 51 -14.57 1.28 10.11
C PHE A 51 -15.43 1.95 11.22
N GLY A 52 -14.78 2.67 12.14
CA GLY A 52 -15.46 3.46 13.17
C GLY A 52 -16.35 4.58 12.59
N ILE A 53 -15.91 5.23 11.51
CA ILE A 53 -16.71 6.23 10.81
C ILE A 53 -17.95 5.59 10.15
N PHE A 54 -17.80 4.39 9.56
CA PHE A 54 -18.91 3.65 8.98
C PHE A 54 -19.97 3.27 10.03
N THR A 55 -19.55 2.70 11.16
CA THR A 55 -20.47 2.27 12.23
C THR A 55 -21.24 3.45 12.84
N ARG A 56 -20.57 4.60 13.05
CA ARG A 56 -21.23 5.81 13.57
C ARG A 56 -22.30 6.36 12.62
N LYS A 57 -22.07 6.33 11.30
CA LYS A 57 -23.06 6.79 10.31
C LYS A 57 -24.30 5.89 10.27
N TRP A 58 -24.15 4.58 10.41
CA TRP A 58 -25.28 3.65 10.48
C TRP A 58 -26.18 3.91 11.70
N SER A 59 -25.62 4.33 12.83
CA SER A 59 -26.42 4.68 14.02
C SER A 59 -27.27 5.96 13.87
N ILE A 60 -26.93 6.84 12.92
CA ILE A 60 -27.61 8.13 12.70
C ILE A 60 -28.76 7.98 11.68
N VAL A 61 -28.60 7.11 10.68
CA VAL A 61 -29.60 6.88 9.61
C VAL A 61 -30.92 6.28 10.13
N GLY A 62 -30.93 5.72 11.35
CA GLY A 62 -32.16 5.24 12.00
C GLY A 62 -33.19 6.32 12.31
N LYS A 63 -32.89 7.62 12.13
CA LYS A 63 -33.80 8.73 12.53
C LYS A 63 -34.17 9.74 11.46
N GLU A 64 -33.51 9.83 10.30
CA GLU A 64 -33.83 10.87 9.30
C GLU A 64 -33.76 10.39 7.85
N ILE A 65 -34.89 10.55 7.14
CA ILE A 65 -35.09 10.27 5.72
C ILE A 65 -34.44 11.40 4.91
N ILE A 66 -33.11 11.44 4.81
CA ILE A 66 -32.40 12.48 4.04
C ILE A 66 -31.68 11.83 2.85
N LYS A 67 -32.16 12.17 1.65
CA LYS A 67 -31.54 12.03 0.31
C LYS A 67 -30.63 10.81 0.11
N LYS A 68 -31.26 9.65 -0.16
CA LYS A 68 -30.61 8.36 -0.51
C LYS A 68 -29.46 8.47 -1.52
N ASP A 69 -29.64 9.25 -2.60
CA ASP A 69 -28.70 9.22 -3.73
C ASP A 69 -27.30 9.76 -3.41
N LYS A 70 -27.21 10.82 -2.59
CA LYS A 70 -25.91 11.38 -2.15
C LYS A 70 -25.20 10.49 -1.11
N PHE A 71 -25.98 9.76 -0.31
CA PHE A 71 -25.44 8.85 0.70
C PHE A 71 -24.84 7.60 0.07
N ASP A 72 -25.48 7.07 -0.98
CA ASP A 72 -25.01 5.88 -1.69
C ASP A 72 -23.72 6.14 -2.47
N GLU A 73 -23.57 7.33 -3.07
CA GLU A 73 -22.34 7.67 -3.80
C GLU A 73 -21.14 7.87 -2.85
N ARG A 74 -21.35 8.53 -1.69
CA ARG A 74 -20.31 8.66 -0.66
C ARG A 74 -19.90 7.31 -0.09
N ASN A 75 -20.86 6.44 0.22
CA ASN A 75 -20.56 5.09 0.72
C ASN A 75 -19.78 4.25 -0.30
N LYS A 76 -20.07 4.39 -1.60
CA LYS A 76 -19.29 3.74 -2.66
C LYS A 76 -17.83 4.18 -2.66
N ILE A 77 -17.57 5.49 -2.58
CA ILE A 77 -16.19 6.02 -2.60
C ILE A 77 -15.43 5.61 -1.34
N ILE A 78 -16.05 5.67 -0.16
CA ILE A 78 -15.38 5.26 1.08
C ILE A 78 -15.09 3.75 1.03
N LYS A 79 -16.00 2.93 0.49
CA LYS A 79 -15.77 1.49 0.30
C LYS A 79 -14.64 1.20 -0.70
N GLU A 80 -14.51 2.00 -1.76
CA GLU A 80 -13.41 1.91 -2.72
C GLU A 80 -12.06 2.33 -2.14
N VAL A 81 -12.04 3.29 -1.21
CA VAL A 81 -10.84 3.70 -0.47
C VAL A 81 -10.46 2.61 0.53
N ASP A 82 -11.43 2.10 1.29
CA ASP A 82 -11.24 1.02 2.26
C ASP A 82 -10.67 -0.24 1.60
N SER A 83 -11.27 -0.70 0.49
CA SER A 83 -10.77 -1.85 -0.27
C SER A 83 -9.32 -1.66 -0.78
N ASN A 84 -8.93 -0.44 -1.14
CA ASN A 84 -7.57 -0.14 -1.57
C ASN A 84 -6.58 -0.10 -0.41
N ILE A 85 -6.99 0.43 0.74
CA ILE A 85 -6.19 0.43 1.95
C ILE A 85 -5.98 -1.01 2.41
N SER A 86 -7.02 -1.84 2.44
CA SER A 86 -6.90 -3.27 2.76
C SER A 86 -5.99 -4.01 1.79
N TYR A 87 -6.04 -3.72 0.50
CA TYR A 87 -5.09 -4.26 -0.46
C TYR A 87 -3.64 -3.86 -0.13
N LEU A 88 -3.41 -2.58 0.18
CA LEU A 88 -2.09 -2.08 0.56
C LEU A 88 -1.59 -2.72 1.85
N THR A 89 -2.46 -2.93 2.84
CA THR A 89 -2.13 -3.62 4.10
C THR A 89 -1.69 -5.06 3.86
N ILE A 90 -2.43 -5.82 3.05
CA ILE A 90 -2.06 -7.20 2.68
C ILE A 90 -0.71 -7.21 1.94
N LEU A 91 -0.50 -6.27 1.02
CA LEU A 91 0.77 -6.14 0.31
C LEU A 91 1.94 -5.86 1.28
N CYS A 92 1.73 -5.01 2.28
CA CYS A 92 2.75 -4.74 3.30
C CYS A 92 3.07 -5.97 4.14
N ILE A 93 2.05 -6.72 4.56
CA ILE A 93 2.22 -7.96 5.33
C ILE A 93 3.01 -8.97 4.50
N PHE A 94 2.64 -9.17 3.23
CA PHE A 94 3.35 -10.09 2.34
C PHE A 94 4.82 -9.66 2.13
N SER A 95 5.04 -8.37 1.89
CA SER A 95 6.39 -7.80 1.73
C SER A 95 7.22 -7.96 3.00
N LEU A 96 6.63 -7.75 4.18
CA LEU A 96 7.29 -7.95 5.46
C LEU A 96 7.75 -9.40 5.63
N PHE A 97 6.87 -10.37 5.40
CA PHE A 97 7.24 -11.79 5.46
C PHE A 97 8.36 -12.15 4.48
N TYR A 98 8.30 -11.61 3.26
CA TYR A 98 9.36 -11.77 2.27
C TYR A 98 10.71 -11.21 2.79
N PHE A 99 10.73 -9.99 3.33
CA PHE A 99 11.97 -9.39 3.83
C PHE A 99 12.54 -10.10 5.05
N ILE A 100 11.69 -10.59 5.95
CA ILE A 100 12.11 -11.44 7.08
C ILE A 100 12.74 -12.73 6.57
N PHE A 101 12.08 -13.39 5.60
CA PHE A 101 12.59 -14.63 5.00
C PHE A 101 13.97 -14.41 4.35
N VAL A 102 14.10 -13.37 3.54
CA VAL A 102 15.37 -13.01 2.89
C VAL A 102 16.44 -12.67 3.92
N TYR A 103 16.12 -11.89 4.95
CA TYR A 103 17.08 -11.52 6.01
C TYR A 103 17.63 -12.75 6.75
N CYS A 104 16.77 -13.72 7.07
CA CYS A 104 17.17 -14.99 7.70
C CYS A 104 18.05 -15.84 6.77
N CYS A 105 17.69 -15.93 5.48
CA CYS A 105 18.41 -16.74 4.50
C CYS A 105 19.76 -16.15 4.08
N VAL A 106 19.84 -14.82 3.90
CA VAL A 106 21.09 -14.11 3.56
C VAL A 106 22.09 -14.18 4.73
N GLY A 107 21.61 -14.11 5.97
CA GLY A 107 22.45 -14.26 7.16
C GLY A 107 23.17 -15.61 7.30
N GLY A 108 22.71 -16.64 6.58
CA GLY A 108 23.29 -17.99 6.58
C GLY A 108 24.34 -18.27 5.51
N ASN A 109 24.83 -17.27 4.77
CA ASN A 109 25.75 -17.41 3.61
C ASN A 109 25.23 -18.23 2.41
N VAL A 110 24.00 -18.75 2.44
CA VAL A 110 23.44 -19.60 1.37
C VAL A 110 23.05 -18.79 0.13
N PHE A 111 22.73 -17.50 0.28
CA PHE A 111 22.08 -16.69 -0.77
C PHE A 111 22.83 -15.41 -1.17
N ASN A 112 24.06 -15.22 -0.71
CA ASN A 112 24.78 -13.94 -0.79
C ASN A 112 25.13 -13.44 -2.21
N ASN A 113 24.84 -14.23 -3.26
CA ASN A 113 25.15 -13.89 -4.66
C ASN A 113 23.94 -13.95 -5.61
N ILE A 114 22.70 -14.08 -5.10
CA ILE A 114 21.54 -14.20 -5.98
C ILE A 114 20.96 -12.82 -6.32
N CYS A 115 21.36 -12.29 -7.48
CA CYS A 115 20.87 -11.02 -8.02
C CYS A 115 19.32 -10.95 -8.11
N TYR A 116 18.64 -12.09 -8.28
CA TYR A 116 17.18 -12.17 -8.31
C TYR A 116 16.50 -11.67 -7.03
N ILE A 117 17.15 -11.81 -5.87
CA ILE A 117 16.59 -11.36 -4.58
C ILE A 117 16.51 -9.83 -4.55
N SER A 118 17.58 -9.15 -5.00
CA SER A 118 17.59 -7.69 -5.15
C SER A 118 16.50 -7.21 -6.12
N MET A 119 16.28 -7.94 -7.21
CA MET A 119 15.25 -7.60 -8.20
C MET A 119 13.83 -7.70 -7.63
N VAL A 120 13.51 -8.80 -6.94
CA VAL A 120 12.20 -8.99 -6.32
C VAL A 120 11.97 -7.95 -5.21
N SER A 121 13.01 -7.63 -4.44
CA SER A 121 12.95 -6.58 -3.42
C SER A 121 12.63 -5.21 -4.00
N ALA A 122 13.30 -4.84 -5.10
CA ALA A 122 13.04 -3.59 -5.81
C ALA A 122 11.62 -3.54 -6.40
N TYR A 123 11.16 -4.66 -6.97
CA TYR A 123 9.80 -4.79 -7.49
C TYR A 123 8.75 -4.59 -6.38
N LEU A 124 8.92 -5.22 -5.22
CA LEU A 124 8.01 -5.07 -4.08
C LEU A 124 7.95 -3.63 -3.58
N TYR A 125 9.09 -2.95 -3.48
CA TYR A 125 9.14 -1.54 -3.09
C TYR A 125 8.41 -0.63 -4.07
N LEU A 126 8.59 -0.87 -5.36
CA LEU A 126 7.94 -0.10 -6.41
C LEU A 126 6.43 -0.36 -6.41
N HIS A 127 6.02 -1.62 -6.32
CA HIS A 127 4.61 -2.01 -6.25
C HIS A 127 3.93 -1.42 -5.02
N PHE A 128 4.61 -1.41 -3.87
CA PHE A 128 4.17 -0.72 -2.66
C PHE A 128 4.01 0.79 -2.89
N GLY A 129 5.00 1.46 -3.48
CA GLY A 129 4.94 2.90 -3.77
C GLY A 129 3.78 3.27 -4.71
N LEU A 130 3.53 2.47 -5.74
CA LEU A 130 2.41 2.65 -6.65
C LEU A 130 1.06 2.43 -5.96
N ALA A 131 0.94 1.38 -5.15
CA ALA A 131 -0.27 1.10 -4.38
C ALA A 131 -0.56 2.24 -3.39
N LEU A 132 0.48 2.78 -2.74
CA LEU A 132 0.37 3.96 -1.87
C LEU A 132 -0.11 5.19 -2.63
N LEU A 133 0.44 5.47 -3.82
CA LEU A 133 -0.02 6.59 -4.66
C LEU A 133 -1.49 6.46 -5.05
N ILE A 134 -1.96 5.25 -5.36
CA ILE A 134 -3.37 4.99 -5.66
C ILE A 134 -4.24 5.31 -4.45
N VAL A 135 -3.85 4.85 -3.25
CA VAL A 135 -4.56 5.14 -2.01
C VAL A 135 -4.62 6.65 -1.76
N VAL A 136 -3.50 7.36 -1.86
CA VAL A 136 -3.44 8.81 -1.67
C VAL A 136 -4.33 9.56 -2.67
N LYS A 137 -4.27 9.21 -3.96
CA LYS A 137 -5.11 9.81 -5.01
C LYS A 137 -6.60 9.64 -4.72
N ARG A 138 -7.02 8.45 -4.28
CA ARG A 138 -8.44 8.19 -3.94
C ARG A 138 -8.87 8.90 -2.66
N SER A 139 -8.02 8.90 -1.63
CA SER A 139 -8.27 9.66 -0.40
C SER A 139 -8.39 11.16 -0.67
N HIS A 140 -7.56 11.72 -1.55
CA HIS A 140 -7.65 13.13 -1.94
C HIS A 140 -8.97 13.44 -2.67
N ALA A 141 -9.40 12.57 -3.60
CA ALA A 141 -10.69 12.73 -4.27
C ALA A 141 -11.87 12.68 -3.27
N LEU A 142 -11.78 11.86 -2.23
CA LEU A 142 -12.76 11.82 -1.14
C LEU A 142 -12.80 13.16 -0.37
N PHE A 143 -11.63 13.71 0.01
CA PHE A 143 -11.55 14.99 0.72
C PHE A 143 -12.03 16.18 -0.12
N GLN A 144 -11.70 16.23 -1.41
CA GLN A 144 -12.18 17.28 -2.31
C GLN A 144 -13.71 17.28 -2.41
N ARG A 145 -14.34 16.10 -2.46
CA ARG A 145 -15.81 16.00 -2.47
C ARG A 145 -16.42 16.48 -1.15
N GLU A 146 -15.82 16.15 -0.01
CA GLU A 146 -16.29 16.64 1.30
C GLU A 146 -16.20 18.17 1.42
N TYR A 147 -15.15 18.77 0.84
CA TYR A 147 -14.97 20.22 0.87
C TYR A 147 -15.97 20.96 -0.02
N ASN A 148 -16.28 20.41 -1.21
CA ASN A 148 -17.22 21.01 -2.16
C ASN A 148 -18.70 20.88 -1.75
N GLU A 149 -19.03 20.02 -0.78
CA GLU A 149 -20.40 19.87 -0.26
C GLU A 149 -20.72 20.79 0.94
N LYS A 150 -19.75 21.57 1.43
CA LYS A 150 -19.96 22.66 2.40
C LYS A 150 -20.12 24.00 1.69
#